data_AF-A0A951E3B6-F1
#
_entry.id   AF-A0A951E3B6-F1
#
_cell.length_a   1.000
_cell.length_b   1.000
_cell.length_c   1.000
_cell.angle_alpha   90.00
_cell.angle_beta   90.00
_cell.angle_gamma   90.00
#
_symmetry.space_group_name_H-M   'P 1'
#
loop_
_entity.id
_entity.type
_entity.pdbx_description
1 polymer ?
#
loop_
_entity_poly.entity_id
_entity_poly.type
_entity_poly.pdbx_seq_one_letter_code
_entity_poly.pdbx_strand_id
1 'polypeptide(L)'
;NMLGRFFWSSTSDYLGRKNTYFVFFALGTLLYALVPHSGAIGSVAMFVICYAIIFSMYGGGFATVPAYLRDMFGTRYVGAIHGLLLTAWSAAGIFGPVLVNYIREYNVTHGVPPAQAYNITMYVMAGLLVIGFICNACIRAVHGRHYMKPEQIGPAPAFGGE
;
A
#
# COMPACT_ATOMS: atom_id res chain seq x y z
N ASN A 1 5.17 -6.43 -13.30
CA ASN A 1 5.66 -6.11 -11.93
C ASN A 1 7.13 -5.65 -11.87
N MET A 2 8.06 -6.18 -12.67
CA MET A 2 9.47 -5.72 -12.67
C MET A 2 9.64 -4.25 -13.07
N LEU A 3 8.99 -3.79 -14.15
CA LEU A 3 9.10 -2.39 -14.62
C LEU A 3 8.62 -1.37 -13.57
N GLY A 4 7.50 -1.64 -12.89
CA GLY A 4 7.01 -0.78 -11.80
C GLY A 4 7.99 -0.70 -10.63
N ARG A 5 8.64 -1.81 -10.27
CA ARG A 5 9.67 -1.83 -9.22
C ARG A 5 10.83 -0.89 -9.55
N PHE A 6 11.37 -0.97 -10.76
CA PHE A 6 12.48 -0.10 -11.17
C PHE A 6 12.07 1.36 -11.27
N PHE A 7 10.94 1.66 -11.94
CA PHE A 7 10.46 3.02 -12.11
C PHE A 7 10.22 3.72 -10.76
N TRP A 8 9.48 3.06 -9.87
CA TRP A 8 9.13 3.63 -8.58
C TRP A 8 10.29 3.61 -7.58
N SER A 9 11.20 2.62 -7.64
CA SER A 9 12.42 2.62 -6.82
C SER A 9 13.30 3.81 -7.19
N SER A 10 13.60 4.00 -8.48
CA SER A 10 14.40 5.13 -8.95
C SER A 10 13.73 6.46 -8.61
N THR A 11 12.43 6.60 -8.90
CA THR A 11 11.67 7.82 -8.56
C THR A 11 11.70 8.09 -7.05
N SER A 12 11.64 7.04 -6.23
CA SER A 12 11.65 7.18 -4.77
C SER A 12 12.97 7.67 -4.21
N ASP A 13 14.09 7.40 -4.87
CA ASP A 13 15.40 7.90 -4.45
C ASP A 13 15.54 9.41 -4.76
N TYR A 14 14.87 9.92 -5.80
CA TYR A 14 14.84 11.36 -6.13
C TYR A 14 13.77 12.16 -5.34
N LEU A 15 12.57 11.60 -5.18
CA LEU A 15 11.42 12.29 -4.58
C LEU A 15 11.43 12.25 -3.04
N GLY A 16 12.22 11.33 -2.48
CA GLY A 16 12.24 11.01 -1.06
C GLY A 16 11.22 9.93 -0.71
N ARG A 17 11.67 8.93 0.05
CA ARG A 17 10.91 7.69 0.30
C ARG A 17 9.57 7.91 1.00
N LYS A 18 9.49 8.88 1.93
CA LYS A 18 8.23 9.24 2.57
C LYS A 18 7.23 9.85 1.58
N ASN A 19 7.70 10.69 0.66
CA ASN A 19 6.85 11.32 -0.36
C ASN A 19 6.33 10.29 -1.36
N THR A 20 7.13 9.28 -1.72
CA THR A 20 6.68 8.18 -2.57
C THR A 20 5.46 7.46 -2.00
N TYR A 21 5.44 7.18 -0.68
CA TYR A 21 4.28 6.57 -0.03
C TYR A 21 3.05 7.49 -0.04
N PHE A 22 3.23 8.79 0.17
CA PHE A 22 2.13 9.74 0.02
C PHE A 22 1.58 9.76 -1.41
N VAL A 23 2.44 9.74 -2.42
CA VAL A 23 2.05 9.62 -3.82
C VAL A 23 1.28 8.33 -4.05
N PHE A 24 1.72 7.19 -3.49
CA PHE A 24 1.00 5.93 -3.65
C PHE A 24 -0.41 5.97 -3.08
N PHE A 25 -0.57 6.50 -1.87
CA PHE A 25 -1.90 6.60 -1.26
C PHE A 25 -2.79 7.62 -1.99
N ALA A 26 -2.27 8.79 -2.35
CA ALA A 26 -3.04 9.84 -3.04
C ALA A 26 -3.42 9.43 -4.47
N LEU A 27 -2.43 9.01 -5.27
CA LEU A 27 -2.65 8.55 -6.65
C LEU A 27 -3.54 7.31 -6.67
N GLY A 28 -3.34 6.38 -5.74
CA GLY A 28 -4.17 5.19 -5.62
C GLY A 28 -5.63 5.55 -5.33
N THR A 29 -5.87 6.46 -4.39
CA THR A 29 -7.22 6.96 -4.08
C THR A 29 -7.91 7.55 -5.31
N LEU A 30 -7.20 8.43 -6.03
CA LEU A 30 -7.72 9.06 -7.24
C LEU A 30 -8.04 8.04 -8.34
N LEU A 31 -7.13 7.08 -8.57
CA LEU A 31 -7.32 6.05 -9.58
C LEU A 31 -8.50 5.13 -9.24
N TYR A 32 -8.62 4.65 -8.00
CA TYR A 32 -9.75 3.84 -7.57
C TYR A 32 -11.09 4.59 -7.66
N ALA A 33 -11.11 5.89 -7.39
CA ALA A 33 -12.30 6.71 -7.60
C ALA A 33 -12.62 6.93 -9.10
N LEU A 34 -11.60 6.94 -9.97
CA LEU A 34 -11.75 7.13 -11.40
C LEU A 34 -12.18 5.84 -12.15
N VAL A 35 -11.86 4.66 -11.62
CA VAL A 35 -12.22 3.36 -12.25
C VAL A 35 -13.74 3.25 -12.52
N PRO A 36 -14.66 3.50 -11.57
CA PRO A 36 -16.10 3.50 -11.84
C PRO A 36 -16.52 4.42 -12.98
N HIS A 37 -15.92 5.61 -13.05
CA HIS A 37 -16.19 6.59 -14.10
C HIS A 37 -15.73 6.10 -15.48
N SER A 38 -14.54 5.48 -15.55
CA SER A 38 -14.04 4.86 -16.79
C SER A 38 -14.94 3.72 -17.29
N GLY A 39 -15.49 2.93 -16.36
CA GLY A 39 -16.45 1.88 -16.69
C GLY A 39 -17.77 2.45 -17.20
N ALA A 40 -18.25 3.55 -16.62
CA ALA A 40 -19.50 4.20 -17.02
C ALA A 40 -19.44 4.80 -18.44
N ILE A 41 -18.28 5.36 -18.84
CA ILE A 41 -18.07 5.90 -20.19
C ILE A 41 -17.81 4.77 -21.22
N GLY A 42 -17.56 3.54 -20.77
CA GLY A 42 -17.24 2.40 -21.65
C GLY A 42 -15.84 2.46 -22.26
N SER A 43 -14.96 3.33 -21.75
CA SER A 43 -13.60 3.49 -22.28
C SER A 43 -12.67 2.42 -21.71
N VAL A 44 -12.49 1.34 -22.48
CA VAL A 44 -11.56 0.25 -22.13
C VAL A 44 -10.13 0.76 -21.95
N ALA A 45 -9.70 1.72 -22.77
CA ALA A 45 -8.36 2.28 -22.70
C ALA A 45 -8.09 2.97 -21.35
N MET A 46 -9.03 3.81 -20.88
CA MET A 46 -8.87 4.51 -19.59
C MET A 46 -8.89 3.53 -18.41
N PHE A 47 -9.76 2.53 -18.47
CA PHE A 47 -9.83 1.46 -17.46
C PHE A 47 -8.49 0.70 -17.36
N VAL A 48 -7.94 0.27 -18.51
CA VAL A 48 -6.67 -0.45 -18.57
C VAL A 48 -5.52 0.40 -18.06
N ILE A 49 -5.45 1.68 -18.42
CA ILE A 49 -4.40 2.60 -17.96
C ILE A 49 -4.46 2.75 -16.43
N CYS A 50 -5.65 2.92 -15.85
CA CYS A 50 -5.80 3.04 -14.40
C CYS A 50 -5.25 1.80 -13.68
N TYR A 51 -5.65 0.59 -14.10
CA TYR A 51 -5.16 -0.64 -13.50
C TYR A 51 -3.68 -0.91 -13.77
N ALA A 52 -3.16 -0.54 -14.95
CA ALA A 52 -1.75 -0.65 -15.25
C ALA A 52 -0.90 0.18 -14.27
N ILE A 53 -1.35 1.40 -13.96
CA ILE A 53 -0.69 2.26 -12.96
C ILE A 53 -0.82 1.64 -11.56
N ILE A 54 -2.02 1.22 -11.14
CA ILE A 54 -2.24 0.57 -9.82
C ILE A 54 -1.33 -0.65 -9.65
N PHE A 55 -1.25 -1.54 -10.65
CA PHE A 55 -0.35 -2.69 -10.60
C PHE A 55 1.13 -2.31 -10.59
N SER A 56 1.51 -1.25 -11.29
CA SER A 56 2.89 -0.74 -11.22
C SER A 56 3.25 -0.28 -9.80
N MET A 57 2.32 0.40 -9.12
CA MET A 57 2.47 0.93 -7.77
C MET A 57 2.58 -0.20 -6.74
N TYR A 58 1.83 -1.29 -6.93
CA TYR A 58 1.97 -2.49 -6.10
C TYR A 58 3.43 -3.00 -6.10
N GLY A 59 4.05 -3.08 -7.28
CA GLY A 59 5.47 -3.42 -7.39
C GLY A 59 6.37 -2.39 -6.69
N GLY A 60 6.14 -1.10 -6.93
CA GLY A 60 6.92 0.00 -6.35
C GLY A 60 6.87 0.08 -4.82
N GLY A 61 5.70 -0.16 -4.22
CA GLY A 61 5.51 -0.23 -2.78
C GLY A 61 6.44 -1.25 -2.15
N PHE A 62 6.33 -2.52 -2.56
CA PHE A 62 7.17 -3.60 -2.03
C PHE A 62 8.67 -3.39 -2.21
N ALA A 63 9.10 -2.76 -3.31
CA ALA A 63 10.51 -2.44 -3.52
C ALA A 63 11.03 -1.38 -2.53
N THR A 64 10.17 -0.43 -2.15
CA THR A 64 10.54 0.71 -1.30
C THR A 64 10.25 0.50 0.19
N VAL A 65 9.45 -0.52 0.58
CA VAL A 65 9.11 -0.81 1.99
C VAL A 65 10.37 -0.97 2.87
N PRO A 66 11.34 -1.85 2.57
CA PRO A 66 12.45 -2.10 3.51
C PRO A 66 13.31 -0.86 3.72
N ALA A 67 13.52 -0.13 2.64
CA ALA A 67 14.21 1.16 2.57
C ALA A 67 13.49 2.23 3.41
N TYR A 68 12.17 2.35 3.28
CA TYR A 68 11.34 3.26 4.07
C TYR A 68 11.37 2.92 5.57
N LEU A 69 11.18 1.64 5.92
CA LEU A 69 11.21 1.18 7.31
C LEU A 69 12.57 1.44 7.97
N ARG A 70 13.66 1.18 7.24
CA ARG A 70 15.02 1.46 7.73
C ARG A 70 15.20 2.94 8.06
N ASP A 71 14.71 3.82 7.20
CA ASP A 71 14.91 5.26 7.36
C ASP A 71 14.01 5.84 8.49
N MET A 72 12.86 5.20 8.80
CA MET A 72 11.98 5.62 9.90
C MET A 72 12.33 5.04 11.27
N PHE A 73 12.75 3.76 11.31
CA PHE A 73 12.91 2.99 12.55
C PHE A 73 14.38 2.59 12.84
N GLY A 74 15.30 2.89 11.93
CA GLY A 74 16.70 2.48 12.01
C GLY A 74 16.93 1.04 11.51
N THR A 75 18.19 0.62 11.48
CA THR A 75 18.63 -0.66 10.89
C THR A 75 18.49 -1.86 11.83
N ARG A 76 18.51 -1.66 13.15
CA ARG A 76 18.61 -2.76 14.14
C ARG A 76 17.40 -3.70 14.14
N TYR A 77 16.19 -3.17 13.98
CA TYR A 77 14.94 -3.96 14.04
C TYR A 77 14.14 -3.97 12.73
N VAL A 78 14.74 -3.49 11.63
CA VAL A 78 14.03 -3.37 10.34
C VAL A 78 13.47 -4.70 9.84
N GLY A 79 14.19 -5.81 10.07
CA GLY A 79 13.74 -7.15 9.68
C GLY A 79 12.49 -7.61 10.44
N ALA A 80 12.45 -7.42 11.76
CA ALA A 80 11.30 -7.77 12.58
C ALA A 80 10.06 -6.92 12.24
N ILE A 81 10.24 -5.61 12.03
CA ILE A 81 9.16 -4.70 11.63
C ILE A 81 8.66 -5.07 10.22
N HIS A 82 9.56 -5.41 9.30
CA HIS A 82 9.16 -5.87 7.96
C HIS A 82 8.39 -7.19 8.02
N GLY A 83 8.79 -8.13 8.87
CA GLY A 83 8.07 -9.38 9.11
C GLY A 83 6.64 -9.14 9.60
N LEU A 84 6.46 -8.24 10.57
CA LEU A 84 5.12 -7.84 11.05
C LEU A 84 4.27 -7.21 9.94
N LEU A 85 4.87 -6.36 9.10
CA LEU A 85 4.19 -5.78 7.94
C LEU A 85 3.73 -6.86 6.96
N LEU A 86 4.55 -7.88 6.70
CA LEU A 86 4.17 -8.99 5.83
C LEU A 86 3.02 -9.82 6.43
N THR A 87 2.99 -10.01 7.75
CA THR A 87 1.85 -10.66 8.43
C THR A 87 0.57 -9.86 8.25
N ALA A 88 0.62 -8.54 8.44
CA ALA A 88 -0.54 -7.66 8.22
C ALA A 88 -1.01 -7.68 6.75
N TRP A 89 -0.06 -7.70 5.80
CA TRP A 89 -0.36 -7.83 4.38
C TRP A 89 -1.04 -9.18 4.06
N SER A 90 -0.56 -10.28 4.61
CA SER A 90 -1.18 -11.60 4.45
C SER A 90 -2.60 -11.64 5.01
N ALA A 91 -2.82 -11.05 6.20
CA ALA A 91 -4.16 -10.92 6.77
C ALA A 91 -5.08 -10.12 5.83
N ALA A 92 -4.61 -8.98 5.30
CA ALA A 92 -5.37 -8.20 4.33
C ALA A 92 -5.67 -9.00 3.04
N GLY A 93 -4.76 -9.86 2.60
CA GLY A 93 -4.96 -10.76 1.46
C GLY A 93 -6.06 -11.81 1.68
N ILE A 94 -6.28 -12.24 2.91
CA ILE A 94 -7.36 -13.16 3.29
C ILE A 94 -8.69 -12.41 3.41
N PHE A 95 -8.71 -11.29 4.14
CA PHE A 95 -9.95 -10.54 4.41
C PHE A 95 -10.45 -9.73 3.21
N GLY A 96 -9.55 -9.28 2.33
CA GLY A 96 -9.88 -8.44 1.18
C GLY A 96 -10.92 -9.08 0.25
N PRO A 97 -10.67 -10.28 -0.30
CA PRO A 97 -11.64 -10.98 -1.15
C PRO A 97 -12.97 -11.25 -0.45
N VAL A 98 -12.95 -11.59 0.84
CA VAL A 98 -14.16 -11.84 1.63
C VAL A 98 -15.02 -10.57 1.71
N LEU A 99 -14.42 -9.43 2.03
CA LEU A 99 -15.11 -8.14 2.09
C LEU A 99 -15.69 -7.76 0.72
N VAL A 100 -14.90 -7.88 -0.34
CA VAL A 100 -15.33 -7.56 -1.71
C VAL A 100 -16.50 -8.43 -2.14
N ASN A 101 -16.44 -9.73 -1.89
CA ASN A 101 -17.49 -10.68 -2.24
C ASN A 101 -18.78 -10.38 -1.48
N TYR A 102 -18.68 -10.10 -0.18
CA TYR A 102 -19.85 -9.76 0.64
C TYR A 102 -20.55 -8.47 0.14
N ILE A 103 -19.78 -7.41 -0.13
CA ILE A 103 -20.32 -6.16 -0.69
C ILE A 103 -20.99 -6.41 -2.05
N ARG A 104 -20.34 -7.20 -2.91
CA ARG A 104 -20.88 -7.53 -4.23
C ARG A 104 -22.19 -8.31 -4.12
N GLU A 105 -22.24 -9.34 -3.29
CA GLU A 105 -23.42 -10.18 -3.08
C GLU A 105 -24.58 -9.39 -2.47
N TYR A 106 -24.29 -8.52 -1.50
CA TYR A 106 -25.27 -7.57 -0.97
C TYR A 106 -25.88 -6.69 -2.07
N ASN A 107 -25.06 -6.14 -2.97
CA ASN A 107 -25.56 -5.30 -4.06
C ASN A 107 -26.42 -6.08 -5.07
N VAL A 108 -25.98 -7.28 -5.46
CA VAL A 108 -26.70 -8.13 -6.42
C VAL A 108 -28.05 -8.58 -5.85
N THR A 109 -28.11 -8.94 -4.56
CA THR A 109 -29.36 -9.34 -3.90
C THR A 109 -30.36 -8.20 -3.75
N HIS A 110 -29.90 -6.94 -3.71
CA HIS A 110 -30.74 -5.74 -3.68
C HIS A 110 -31.06 -5.19 -5.08
N GLY A 111 -30.82 -5.98 -6.15
CA GLY A 111 -31.23 -5.65 -7.51
C GLY A 111 -30.28 -4.72 -8.27
N VAL A 112 -29.08 -4.45 -7.75
CA VAL A 112 -28.06 -3.66 -8.48
C VAL A 112 -27.49 -4.51 -9.61
N PRO A 113 -27.43 -4.01 -10.86
CA PRO A 113 -26.83 -4.73 -11.96
C PRO A 113 -25.40 -5.18 -11.66
N PRO A 114 -24.98 -6.41 -12.02
CA PRO A 114 -23.64 -6.91 -11.73
C PRO A 114 -22.49 -6.02 -12.21
N ALA A 115 -22.71 -5.25 -13.29
CA ALA A 115 -21.76 -4.29 -13.82
C ALA A 115 -21.50 -3.11 -12.85
N GLN A 116 -22.50 -2.71 -12.06
CA GLN A 116 -22.40 -1.62 -11.08
C GLN A 116 -22.06 -2.10 -9.67
N ALA A 117 -22.26 -3.39 -9.38
CA ALA A 117 -21.99 -3.98 -8.08
C ALA A 117 -20.52 -3.79 -7.61
N TYR A 118 -19.58 -3.57 -8.54
CA TYR A 118 -18.18 -3.31 -8.21
C TYR A 118 -17.87 -1.83 -7.91
N ASN A 119 -18.74 -0.89 -8.29
CA ASN A 119 -18.49 0.54 -8.08
C ASN A 119 -18.36 0.88 -6.60
N ILE A 120 -19.26 0.33 -5.78
CA ILE A 120 -19.22 0.51 -4.32
C ILE A 120 -17.91 -0.04 -3.77
N THR A 121 -17.50 -1.24 -4.20
CA THR A 121 -16.23 -1.84 -3.80
C THR A 121 -15.04 -0.92 -4.11
N MET A 122 -15.00 -0.33 -5.31
CA MET A 122 -13.91 0.58 -5.68
C MET A 122 -13.86 1.82 -4.77
N TYR A 123 -15.02 2.40 -4.42
CA TYR A 123 -15.09 3.53 -3.48
C TYR A 123 -14.70 3.13 -2.05
N VAL A 124 -15.05 1.92 -1.60
CA VAL A 124 -14.57 1.40 -0.31
C VAL A 124 -13.03 1.28 -0.31
N MET A 125 -12.43 0.76 -1.37
CA MET A 125 -10.97 0.68 -1.49
C MET A 125 -10.32 2.07 -1.51
N ALA A 126 -10.92 3.04 -2.21
CA ALA A 126 -10.47 4.43 -2.17
C ALA A 126 -10.53 5.00 -0.74
N GLY A 127 -11.61 4.74 0.00
CA GLY A 127 -11.75 5.14 1.40
C GLY A 127 -10.67 4.52 2.31
N LEU A 128 -10.36 3.24 2.13
CA LEU A 128 -9.28 2.56 2.86
C LEU A 128 -7.91 3.18 2.57
N LEU A 129 -7.65 3.60 1.32
CA LEU A 129 -6.42 4.30 0.95
C LEU A 129 -6.34 5.70 1.58
N VAL A 130 -7.46 6.41 1.74
CA VAL A 130 -7.51 7.68 2.48
C VAL A 130 -7.17 7.46 3.96
N ILE A 131 -7.72 6.42 4.59
CA ILE A 131 -7.35 6.05 5.96
C ILE A 131 -5.86 5.74 6.03
N GLY A 132 -5.33 4.97 5.08
CA GLY A 132 -3.90 4.69 4.95
C GLY A 132 -3.04 5.94 4.78
N PHE A 133 -3.51 6.92 3.99
CA PHE A 133 -2.85 8.22 3.81
C PHE A 133 -2.75 8.98 5.14
N ILE A 134 -3.85 9.06 5.90
CA ILE A 134 -3.90 9.72 7.20
C ILE A 134 -2.98 9.01 8.19
N CYS A 135 -3.06 7.68 8.27
CA CYS A 135 -2.15 6.88 9.10
C CYS A 135 -0.68 7.14 8.75
N ASN A 136 -0.33 7.17 7.46
CA ASN A 136 1.02 7.48 7.00
C ASN A 136 1.45 8.91 7.34
N ALA A 137 0.53 9.87 7.34
CA ALA A 137 0.78 11.25 7.78
C ALA A 137 1.06 11.32 9.29
N CYS A 138 0.34 10.55 10.09
CA CYS A 138 0.51 10.46 11.53
C CYS A 138 1.82 9.77 11.92
N ILE A 139 2.38 8.91 11.06
CA ILE A 139 3.68 8.30 11.29
C ILE A 139 4.78 9.38 11.19
N ARG A 140 5.35 9.70 12.34
CA ARG A 140 6.54 10.54 12.48
C ARG A 140 7.78 9.66 12.65
N ALA A 141 8.90 10.12 12.11
CA ALA A 141 10.19 9.49 12.38
C ALA A 141 10.41 9.45 13.89
N VAL A 142 10.87 8.31 14.41
CA VAL A 142 11.16 8.16 15.83
C VAL A 142 12.18 9.23 16.23
N HIS A 143 11.84 10.05 17.24
CA HIS A 143 12.70 11.11 17.73
C HIS A 143 14.09 10.56 18.07
N GLY A 144 15.15 11.28 17.68
CA GLY A 144 16.51 10.78 17.86
C GLY A 144 16.99 10.57 19.30
N ARG A 145 16.15 10.91 20.27
CA ARG A 145 16.31 10.53 21.68
C ARG A 145 16.16 9.02 21.92
N HIS A 146 15.53 8.28 21.01
CA HIS A 146 15.45 6.82 21.04
C HIS A 146 16.46 6.14 20.09
N TYR A 147 17.33 6.91 19.41
CA TYR A 147 18.51 6.32 18.80
C TYR A 147 19.39 5.79 19.91
N MET A 148 19.72 4.49 19.87
CA MET A 148 20.70 3.95 20.79
C MET A 148 22.03 4.67 20.58
N LYS A 149 22.61 5.16 21.68
CA LYS A 149 23.99 5.66 21.66
C LYS A 149 24.94 4.51 21.26
N PRO A 150 26.07 4.80 20.61
CA PRO A 150 27.06 3.79 20.21
C PRO A 150 27.47 2.86 21.37
N GLU A 151 27.47 3.39 22.59
CA GLU A 151 27.82 2.71 23.84
C GLU A 151 26.79 1.63 24.28
N GLN A 152 25.57 1.65 23.76
CA GLN A 152 24.51 0.68 24.07
C GLN A 152 24.35 -0.41 23.00
N ILE A 153 25.22 -0.43 21.99
CA ILE A 153 25.23 -1.46 20.95
C ILE A 153 25.87 -2.73 21.52
N GLY A 154 25.11 -3.46 22.35
CA GLY A 154 25.36 -4.89 22.54
C GLY A 154 25.17 -5.64 21.22
N PRO A 155 25.81 -6.81 21.02
CA PRO A 155 25.79 -7.56 19.77
C PRO A 155 24.35 -7.70 19.25
N ALA A 156 24.19 -7.60 17.92
CA ALA A 156 22.89 -7.80 17.29
C ALA A 156 22.30 -9.13 17.80
N PRO A 157 21.02 -9.17 18.24
CA PRO A 157 20.42 -10.42 18.66
C PRO A 157 20.55 -11.40 17.51
N ALA A 158 21.30 -12.49 17.73
CA ALA A 158 21.38 -13.57 16.79
C ALA A 158 19.96 -14.10 16.64
N PHE A 159 19.38 -13.96 15.45
CA PHE A 159 18.19 -14.72 15.10
C PHE A 159 18.64 -16.18 15.02
N GLY A 160 18.65 -16.84 16.18
CA GLY A 160 18.91 -18.26 16.32
C GLY A 160 17.85 -19.00 15.53
N GLY A 161 18.31 -19.72 14.52
CA GLY A 161 17.57 -20.85 14.01
C GLY A 161 17.53 -21.91 15.11
N GLU A 162 16.31 -22.35 15.41
CA GLU A 162 16.04 -23.70 15.88
C GLU A 162 15.18 -24.37 14.81
#